data_AF-A0A7K7DPT8-F1
#
_entry.id   AF-A0A7K7DPT8-F1
#
_cell.length_a   1.000
_cell.length_b   1.000
_cell.length_c   1.000
_cell.angle_alpha   90.00
_cell.angle_beta   90.00
_cell.angle_gamma   90.00
#
_symmetry.space_group_name_H-M   'P 1'
#
loop_
_entity.id
_entity.type
_entity.pdbx_description
1 polymer ?
#
loop_
_entity_poly.entity_id
_entity_poly.type
_entity_poly.pdbx_seq_one_letter_code
_entity_poly.pdbx_strand_id
1 'polypeptide(L)'
;ADVMEDLYTYVNPHNGKHSPMISKETLDIVLANKDRLNSAIIYDRDFSYNYFGFKTLERSYLLKINSKVAERPQHMLMRVAVGIHKGDIEAAIETYNLLSERWFTHASPTLFNAGTNRPQLSSCFLLCMKDDSIEGIYDTLKQCALISKSAGGIGLAVSCIRATGSYIAGTNGNSNGLVPMLRVYNNTARYVDQGGNKRPGAFAIYLEPWHLDIFEFLDLKKNTGKEEQRARDLFFALWIPDLFMKRVETNQDWSLMCPNECPGLDDVWGEEFEKLYESYERQGRVRRVVKAQQLWYAIIESQTETGTPYMLYKDSCNRKSNQQNLGTIKCSNLCTEIVEYTSKDEV
;
A
#
# COMPACT_ATOMS: atom_id res chain seq x y z
N ALA A 1 -35.11 11.27 -0.84
CA ALA A 1 -34.88 10.84 -2.24
C ALA A 1 -34.05 11.88 -3.00
N ASP A 2 -34.30 13.18 -2.77
CA ASP A 2 -33.72 14.30 -3.52
C ASP A 2 -32.18 14.28 -3.65
N VAL A 3 -31.43 14.02 -2.58
CA VAL A 3 -29.95 14.09 -2.62
C VAL A 3 -29.30 13.06 -3.54
N MET A 4 -29.80 11.81 -3.56
CA MET A 4 -29.22 10.76 -4.41
C MET A 4 -29.56 11.00 -5.88
N GLU A 5 -30.78 11.47 -6.16
CA GLU A 5 -31.18 11.88 -7.50
C GLU A 5 -30.33 13.05 -8.02
N ASP A 6 -30.07 14.07 -7.18
CA ASP A 6 -29.18 15.20 -7.52
C ASP A 6 -27.75 14.74 -7.86
N LEU A 7 -27.20 13.83 -7.06
CA LEU A 7 -25.85 13.28 -7.27
C LEU A 7 -25.77 12.44 -8.55
N TYR A 8 -26.83 11.75 -8.93
CA TYR A 8 -26.88 10.98 -10.17
C TYR A 8 -27.08 11.87 -11.38
N THR A 9 -27.98 12.85 -11.31
CA THR A 9 -28.33 13.73 -12.43
C THR A 9 -27.28 14.82 -12.68
N TYR A 10 -26.23 14.90 -11.85
CA TYR A 10 -25.16 15.88 -11.97
C TYR A 10 -24.58 15.99 -13.39
N VAL A 11 -24.58 17.22 -13.90
CA VAL A 11 -23.93 17.62 -15.15
C VAL A 11 -22.76 18.52 -14.81
N ASN A 12 -21.58 18.22 -15.35
CA ASN A 12 -20.40 19.02 -15.10
C ASN A 12 -20.56 20.40 -15.78
N PRO A 13 -20.52 21.51 -15.02
CA PRO A 13 -20.82 22.85 -15.55
C PRO A 13 -19.81 23.34 -16.58
N HIS A 14 -18.59 22.78 -16.61
CA HIS A 14 -17.54 23.21 -17.51
C HIS A 14 -17.60 22.58 -18.89
N ASN A 15 -18.16 21.36 -19.00
CA ASN A 15 -18.17 20.62 -20.27
C ASN A 15 -19.58 20.15 -20.70
N GLY A 16 -20.61 20.42 -19.89
CA GLY A 16 -21.98 20.04 -20.17
C GLY A 16 -22.25 18.53 -20.18
N LYS A 17 -21.29 17.71 -19.75
CA LYS A 17 -21.42 16.25 -19.76
C LYS A 17 -22.06 15.74 -18.48
N HIS A 18 -23.06 14.89 -18.63
CA HIS A 18 -23.63 14.10 -17.54
C HIS A 18 -22.53 13.24 -16.90
N SER A 19 -22.25 13.47 -15.61
CA SER A 19 -21.11 12.92 -14.89
C SER A 19 -21.57 12.37 -13.53
N PRO A 20 -22.41 11.32 -13.50
CA PRO A 20 -23.05 10.83 -12.28
C PRO A 20 -22.01 10.51 -11.18
N MET A 21 -22.26 10.98 -9.96
CA MET A 21 -21.38 10.72 -8.80
C MET A 21 -21.73 9.39 -8.11
N ILE A 22 -22.98 8.96 -8.20
CA ILE A 22 -23.44 7.65 -7.75
C ILE A 22 -23.71 6.71 -8.93
N SER A 23 -23.67 5.41 -8.70
CA SER A 23 -23.99 4.43 -9.74
C SER A 23 -25.48 4.37 -10.02
N LYS A 24 -25.84 4.05 -11.27
CA LYS A 24 -27.24 3.83 -11.65
C LYS A 24 -27.86 2.69 -10.84
N GLU A 25 -27.12 1.60 -10.64
CA GLU A 25 -27.54 0.45 -9.82
C GLU A 25 -27.92 0.89 -8.40
N THR A 26 -27.08 1.69 -7.75
CA THR A 26 -27.37 2.19 -6.39
C THR A 26 -28.59 3.11 -6.38
N LEU A 27 -28.71 4.03 -7.36
CA LEU A 27 -29.89 4.89 -7.43
C LEU A 27 -31.17 4.08 -7.61
N ASP A 28 -31.19 3.11 -8.55
CA ASP A 28 -32.37 2.30 -8.84
C ASP A 28 -32.84 1.53 -7.59
N ILE A 29 -31.91 0.99 -6.80
CA ILE A 29 -32.22 0.33 -5.52
C ILE A 29 -32.79 1.32 -4.50
N VAL A 30 -32.18 2.52 -4.38
CA VAL A 30 -32.64 3.56 -3.46
C VAL A 30 -34.05 4.01 -3.83
N LEU A 31 -34.34 4.22 -5.11
CA LEU A 31 -35.66 4.65 -5.58
C LEU A 31 -36.72 3.58 -5.37
N ALA A 32 -36.40 2.31 -5.65
CA ALA A 32 -37.30 1.19 -5.42
C ALA A 32 -37.68 1.01 -3.94
N ASN A 33 -36.81 1.42 -3.01
CA ASN A 33 -36.99 1.25 -1.56
C ASN A 33 -37.06 2.59 -0.80
N LYS A 34 -37.41 3.68 -1.49
CA LYS A 34 -37.24 5.05 -1.00
C LYS A 34 -37.90 5.30 0.34
N ASP A 35 -39.14 4.84 0.54
CA ASP A 35 -39.94 5.19 1.72
C ASP A 35 -39.30 4.57 2.96
N ARG A 36 -38.91 3.30 2.81
CA ARG A 36 -38.24 2.55 3.86
C ARG A 36 -36.87 3.12 4.21
N LEU A 37 -36.01 3.35 3.22
CA LEU A 37 -34.66 3.89 3.44
C LEU A 37 -34.68 5.31 4.01
N ASN A 38 -35.57 6.19 3.51
CA ASN A 38 -35.69 7.55 4.04
C ASN A 38 -36.21 7.53 5.49
N SER A 39 -37.15 6.64 5.83
CA SER A 39 -37.70 6.53 7.19
C SER A 39 -36.71 5.96 8.20
N ALA A 40 -35.73 5.18 7.75
CA ALA A 40 -34.70 4.59 8.61
C ALA A 40 -33.63 5.61 9.06
N ILE A 41 -33.46 6.72 8.33
CA ILE A 41 -32.43 7.71 8.62
C ILE A 41 -32.82 8.56 9.83
N ILE A 42 -31.91 8.65 10.81
CA ILE A 42 -32.08 9.46 12.02
C ILE A 42 -31.10 10.64 11.97
N TYR A 43 -31.58 11.82 11.56
CA TYR A 43 -30.74 13.00 11.37
C TYR A 43 -30.12 13.55 12.66
N ASP A 44 -30.73 13.31 13.82
CA ASP A 44 -30.17 13.77 15.10
C ASP A 44 -28.79 13.14 15.40
N ARG A 45 -28.47 12.00 14.77
CA ARG A 45 -27.16 11.35 14.88
C ARG A 45 -26.03 12.18 14.26
N ASP A 46 -26.33 13.15 13.39
CA ASP A 46 -25.32 14.10 12.89
C ASP A 46 -24.68 14.93 14.01
N PHE A 47 -25.41 15.21 15.09
CA PHE A 47 -24.90 15.94 16.25
C PHE A 47 -24.00 15.11 17.17
N SER A 48 -23.86 13.81 16.90
CA SER A 48 -22.96 12.94 17.68
C SER A 48 -21.47 13.21 17.37
N TYR A 49 -21.17 13.83 16.23
CA TYR A 49 -19.80 14.16 15.84
C TYR A 49 -19.30 15.39 16.59
N ASN A 50 -18.06 15.31 17.10
CA ASN A 50 -17.38 16.50 17.58
C ASN A 50 -17.03 17.44 16.40
N TYR A 51 -16.71 18.69 16.71
CA TYR A 51 -16.46 19.73 15.71
C TYR A 51 -15.40 19.33 14.67
N PHE A 52 -14.24 18.82 15.12
CA PHE A 52 -13.14 18.45 14.21
C PHE A 52 -13.46 17.22 13.36
N GLY A 53 -14.17 16.24 13.93
CA GLY A 53 -14.67 15.08 13.22
C GLY A 53 -15.64 15.48 12.11
N PHE A 54 -16.60 16.35 12.43
CA PHE A 54 -17.54 16.86 11.44
C PHE A 54 -16.82 17.66 10.33
N LYS A 55 -15.88 18.55 10.68
CA LYS A 55 -15.07 19.29 9.70
C LYS A 55 -14.23 18.38 8.81
N THR A 56 -13.77 17.25 9.34
CA THR A 56 -13.06 16.24 8.55
C THR A 56 -13.98 15.58 7.52
N LEU A 57 -15.20 15.23 7.92
CA LEU A 57 -16.21 14.70 7.01
C LEU A 57 -16.57 15.70 5.91
N GLU A 58 -16.87 16.95 6.30
CA GLU A 58 -17.22 18.05 5.38
C GLU A 58 -16.11 18.34 4.35
N ARG A 59 -14.85 18.27 4.79
CA ARG A 59 -13.71 18.55 3.91
C ARG A 59 -13.58 17.51 2.80
N SER A 60 -13.70 16.23 3.12
CA SER A 60 -13.22 15.15 2.23
C SER A 60 -14.17 13.97 1.98
N TYR A 61 -15.15 13.72 2.85
CA TYR A 61 -15.98 12.50 2.82
C TYR A 61 -17.38 12.72 2.26
N LEU A 62 -17.97 13.90 2.45
CA LEU A 62 -19.31 14.22 1.97
C LEU A 62 -19.22 14.71 0.51
N LEU A 63 -20.00 14.10 -0.39
CA LEU A 63 -20.02 14.47 -1.80
C LEU A 63 -20.52 15.91 -1.99
N LYS A 64 -19.97 16.58 -3.00
CA LYS A 64 -20.19 18.00 -3.27
C LYS A 64 -20.70 18.20 -4.69
N ILE A 65 -21.74 19.01 -4.84
CA ILE A 65 -22.23 19.51 -6.13
C ILE A 65 -21.79 20.96 -6.24
N ASN A 66 -21.04 21.31 -7.29
CA ASN A 66 -20.51 22.66 -7.51
C ASN A 66 -19.78 23.21 -6.26
N SER A 67 -18.93 22.39 -5.64
CA SER A 67 -18.17 22.68 -4.41
C SER A 67 -18.99 22.89 -3.14
N LYS A 68 -20.32 22.77 -3.19
CA LYS A 68 -21.20 22.80 -2.01
C LYS A 68 -21.52 21.38 -1.58
N VAL A 69 -21.44 21.11 -0.28
CA VAL A 69 -21.78 19.80 0.30
C VAL A 69 -23.25 19.47 0.01
N ALA A 70 -23.48 18.32 -0.63
CA ALA A 70 -24.81 17.79 -0.94
C ALA A 70 -25.23 16.72 0.08
N GLU A 71 -24.29 15.93 0.58
CA GLU A 71 -24.55 14.88 1.56
C GLU A 71 -24.50 15.40 3.00
N ARG A 72 -25.47 14.97 3.82
CA ARG A 72 -25.30 14.95 5.29
C ARG A 72 -24.49 13.70 5.67
N PRO A 73 -23.86 13.65 6.87
CA PRO A 73 -23.21 12.42 7.33
C PRO A 73 -24.13 11.20 7.24
N GLN A 74 -25.40 11.30 7.66
CA GLN A 74 -26.34 10.18 7.52
C GLN A 74 -26.56 9.73 6.06
N HIS A 75 -26.58 10.65 5.10
CA HIS A 75 -26.71 10.31 3.68
C HIS A 75 -25.51 9.51 3.19
N MET A 76 -24.30 9.92 3.57
CA MET A 76 -23.08 9.20 3.25
C MET A 76 -23.09 7.79 3.85
N LEU A 77 -23.47 7.64 5.13
CA LEU A 77 -23.54 6.34 5.78
C LEU A 77 -24.57 5.40 5.13
N MET A 78 -25.75 5.92 4.79
CA MET A 78 -26.77 5.12 4.08
C MET A 78 -26.32 4.74 2.66
N ARG A 79 -25.68 5.67 1.93
CA ARG A 79 -25.08 5.37 0.62
C ARG A 79 -24.04 4.26 0.74
N VAL A 80 -23.20 4.28 1.77
CA VAL A 80 -22.20 3.23 2.02
C VAL A 80 -22.89 1.90 2.30
N ALA A 81 -23.88 1.88 3.18
CA ALA A 81 -24.59 0.64 3.52
C ALA A 81 -25.31 0.03 2.30
N VAL A 82 -26.06 0.82 1.54
CA VAL A 82 -26.69 0.36 0.29
C VAL A 82 -25.63 -0.02 -0.76
N GLY A 83 -24.52 0.70 -0.83
CA GLY A 83 -23.42 0.38 -1.74
C GLY A 83 -22.76 -0.99 -1.46
N ILE A 84 -22.76 -1.43 -0.20
CA ILE A 84 -22.23 -2.73 0.22
C ILE A 84 -23.28 -3.83 0.05
N HIS A 85 -24.49 -3.62 0.57
CA HIS A 85 -25.54 -4.66 0.67
C HIS A 85 -26.49 -4.71 -0.53
N LYS A 86 -26.46 -3.71 -1.40
CA LYS A 86 -27.26 -3.61 -2.62
C LYS A 86 -28.76 -3.85 -2.33
N GLY A 87 -29.34 -4.89 -2.94
CA GLY A 87 -30.77 -5.22 -2.81
C GLY A 87 -31.17 -5.81 -1.45
N ASP A 88 -30.21 -6.17 -0.59
CA ASP A 88 -30.50 -6.61 0.78
C ASP A 88 -30.70 -5.39 1.70
N ILE A 89 -31.94 -4.91 1.76
CA ILE A 89 -32.31 -3.71 2.50
C ILE A 89 -32.29 -3.93 4.02
N GLU A 90 -32.52 -5.15 4.50
CA GLU A 90 -32.42 -5.45 5.94
C GLU A 90 -30.97 -5.26 6.40
N ALA A 91 -30.03 -5.89 5.71
CA ALA A 91 -28.61 -5.78 6.02
C ALA A 91 -28.10 -4.33 5.83
N ALA A 92 -28.60 -3.61 4.81
CA ALA A 92 -28.28 -2.19 4.65
C ALA A 92 -28.73 -1.34 5.84
N ILE A 93 -29.95 -1.55 6.36
CA ILE A 93 -30.47 -0.80 7.52
C ILE A 93 -29.73 -1.18 8.80
N GLU A 94 -29.42 -2.47 8.99
CA GLU A 94 -28.60 -2.95 10.11
C GLU A 94 -27.23 -2.25 10.12
N THR A 95 -26.51 -2.31 8.99
CA THR A 95 -25.21 -1.66 8.83
C THR A 95 -25.31 -0.15 9.01
N TYR A 96 -26.33 0.51 8.47
CA TYR A 96 -26.55 1.94 8.68
C TYR A 96 -26.70 2.29 10.17
N ASN A 97 -27.49 1.51 10.92
CA ASN A 97 -27.68 1.75 12.35
C ASN A 97 -26.37 1.59 13.11
N LEU A 98 -25.62 0.51 12.85
CA LEU A 98 -24.34 0.27 13.50
C LEU A 98 -23.31 1.37 13.18
N LEU A 99 -23.22 1.81 11.92
CA LEU A 99 -22.34 2.90 11.50
C LEU A 99 -22.74 4.25 12.11
N SER A 100 -24.03 4.59 12.10
CA SER A 100 -24.53 5.89 12.55
C SER A 100 -24.54 6.03 14.09
N GLU A 101 -24.62 4.92 14.82
CA GLU A 101 -24.40 4.85 16.26
C GLU A 101 -22.91 4.76 16.64
N ARG A 102 -22.02 4.61 15.64
CA ARG A 102 -20.56 4.57 15.76
C ARG A 102 -20.02 3.31 16.46
N TRP A 103 -20.69 2.17 16.29
CA TRP A 103 -20.18 0.87 16.75
C TRP A 103 -18.92 0.47 15.99
N PHE A 104 -18.86 0.79 14.70
CA PHE A 104 -17.69 0.62 13.86
C PHE A 104 -17.69 1.66 12.73
N THR A 105 -16.63 1.67 11.92
CA THR A 105 -16.57 2.42 10.66
C THR A 105 -15.84 1.60 9.60
N HIS A 106 -16.26 1.71 8.34
CA HIS A 106 -15.45 1.23 7.22
C HIS A 106 -14.26 2.17 6.96
N ALA A 107 -13.28 1.67 6.20
CA ALA A 107 -12.10 2.43 5.81
C ALA A 107 -12.45 3.60 4.86
N SER A 108 -11.56 4.59 4.77
CA SER A 108 -11.82 5.80 3.97
C SER A 108 -12.19 5.53 2.51
N PRO A 109 -11.53 4.60 1.76
CA PRO A 109 -11.91 4.31 0.38
C PRO A 109 -13.33 3.76 0.26
N THR A 110 -13.77 2.95 1.22
CA THR A 110 -15.14 2.47 1.29
C THR A 110 -16.12 3.63 1.48
N LEU A 111 -15.85 4.54 2.41
CA LEU A 111 -16.70 5.73 2.64
C LEU A 111 -16.76 6.66 1.42
N PHE A 112 -15.64 6.81 0.71
CA PHE A 112 -15.57 7.63 -0.50
C PHE A 112 -16.33 7.02 -1.67
N ASN A 113 -16.19 5.71 -1.89
CA ASN A 113 -16.48 5.11 -3.19
C ASN A 113 -17.67 4.14 -3.17
N ALA A 114 -18.16 3.69 -2.01
CA ALA A 114 -19.35 2.84 -1.96
C ALA A 114 -20.56 3.55 -2.56
N GLY A 115 -21.29 2.84 -3.43
CA GLY A 115 -22.42 3.38 -4.18
C GLY A 115 -22.06 4.27 -5.38
N THR A 116 -20.78 4.39 -5.73
CA THR A 116 -20.31 5.18 -6.89
C THR A 116 -20.06 4.32 -8.13
N ASN A 117 -19.81 4.93 -9.30
CA ASN A 117 -19.68 4.23 -10.59
C ASN A 117 -18.47 3.28 -10.71
N ARG A 118 -17.38 3.52 -9.98
CA ARG A 118 -16.19 2.66 -9.96
C ARG A 118 -15.76 2.48 -8.51
N PRO A 119 -16.47 1.62 -7.76
CA PRO A 119 -16.33 1.54 -6.32
C PRO A 119 -15.05 0.77 -5.95
N GLN A 120 -13.91 1.46 -5.90
CA GLN A 120 -12.69 0.89 -5.31
C GLN A 120 -12.75 1.05 -3.78
N LEU A 121 -13.14 -0.02 -3.09
CA LEU A 121 -13.41 -0.02 -1.65
C LEU A 121 -12.21 -0.45 -0.79
N SER A 122 -11.24 -1.15 -1.38
CA SER A 122 -10.04 -1.68 -0.70
C SER A 122 -9.03 -0.58 -0.42
N SER A 123 -8.29 -0.69 0.68
CA SER A 123 -7.35 0.37 1.11
C SER A 123 -5.90 0.11 0.76
N CYS A 124 -5.49 -1.15 0.81
CA CYS A 124 -4.09 -1.56 0.73
C CYS A 124 -3.93 -2.62 -0.35
N PHE A 125 -2.80 -2.57 -1.03
CA PHE A 125 -2.38 -3.53 -2.04
C PHE A 125 -0.94 -3.93 -1.77
N LEU A 126 -0.61 -5.20 -2.00
CA LEU A 126 0.72 -5.73 -1.84
C LEU A 126 1.20 -6.21 -3.20
N LEU A 127 2.44 -5.89 -3.56
CA LEU A 127 3.00 -6.31 -4.84
C LEU A 127 4.38 -6.90 -4.59
N CYS A 128 4.72 -7.94 -5.34
CA CYS A 128 6.11 -8.27 -5.59
C CYS A 128 6.53 -7.72 -6.95
N MET A 129 7.78 -7.31 -7.07
CA MET A 129 8.35 -6.99 -8.36
C MET A 129 8.21 -8.18 -9.33
N LYS A 130 7.65 -7.93 -10.51
CA LYS A 130 7.31 -9.01 -11.47
C LYS A 130 8.52 -9.81 -11.94
N ASP A 131 9.63 -9.13 -12.23
CA ASP A 131 10.85 -9.73 -12.76
C ASP A 131 12.05 -8.78 -12.60
N ASP A 132 13.27 -9.34 -12.57
CA ASP A 132 14.55 -8.60 -12.57
C ASP A 132 14.94 -8.19 -14.00
N SER A 133 14.05 -7.43 -14.63
CA SER A 133 14.18 -6.92 -16.00
C SER A 133 13.53 -5.56 -16.15
N ILE A 134 13.91 -4.80 -17.19
CA ILE A 134 13.27 -3.50 -17.46
C ILE A 134 11.76 -3.67 -17.71
N GLU A 135 11.36 -4.73 -18.41
CA GLU A 135 9.95 -5.01 -18.67
C GLU A 135 9.18 -5.27 -17.36
N GLY A 136 9.68 -6.17 -16.51
CA GLY A 136 9.07 -6.45 -15.20
C GLY A 136 9.01 -5.23 -14.28
N ILE A 137 10.06 -4.42 -14.26
CA ILE A 137 10.13 -3.18 -13.47
C ILE A 137 9.08 -2.17 -13.92
N TYR A 138 8.93 -1.94 -15.23
CA TYR A 138 7.99 -0.95 -15.75
C TYR A 138 6.54 -1.43 -15.72
N ASP A 139 6.29 -2.74 -15.88
CA ASP A 139 4.95 -3.31 -15.68
C ASP A 139 4.50 -3.18 -14.22
N THR A 140 5.39 -3.45 -13.27
CA THR A 140 5.12 -3.24 -11.84
C THR A 140 4.88 -1.77 -11.55
N LEU A 141 5.67 -0.86 -12.13
CA LEU A 141 5.47 0.59 -11.99
C LEU A 141 4.10 1.05 -12.52
N LYS A 142 3.68 0.52 -13.68
CA LYS A 142 2.36 0.78 -14.26
C LYS A 142 1.24 0.30 -13.33
N GLN A 143 1.37 -0.89 -12.75
CA GLN A 143 0.41 -1.38 -11.75
C GLN A 143 0.33 -0.43 -10.55
N CYS A 144 1.48 -0.01 -9.99
CA CYS A 144 1.52 0.95 -8.89
C CYS A 144 0.85 2.28 -9.24
N ALA A 145 1.05 2.80 -10.45
CA ALA A 145 0.39 4.01 -10.91
C ALA A 145 -1.14 3.86 -10.99
N LEU A 146 -1.64 2.72 -11.49
CA LEU A 146 -3.08 2.46 -11.58
C LEU A 146 -3.74 2.31 -10.21
N ILE A 147 -3.06 1.66 -9.27
CA ILE A 147 -3.51 1.50 -7.87
C ILE A 147 -3.48 2.84 -7.12
N SER A 148 -2.40 3.63 -7.28
CA SER A 148 -2.31 4.95 -6.66
C SER A 148 -3.43 5.87 -7.15
N LYS A 149 -3.72 5.85 -8.46
CA LYS A 149 -4.83 6.62 -9.04
C LYS A 149 -6.18 6.31 -8.38
N SER A 150 -6.41 5.07 -7.94
CA SER A 150 -7.63 4.64 -7.26
C SER A 150 -7.57 4.74 -5.73
N ALA A 151 -6.60 5.50 -5.20
CA ALA A 151 -6.40 5.78 -3.77
C ALA A 151 -6.02 4.57 -2.90
N GLY A 152 -5.35 3.57 -3.49
CA GLY A 152 -4.74 2.47 -2.74
C GLY A 152 -3.33 2.82 -2.23
N GLY A 153 -3.03 2.46 -0.98
CA GLY A 153 -1.65 2.43 -0.46
C GLY A 153 -0.95 1.14 -0.87
N ILE A 154 0.36 1.19 -1.11
CA ILE A 154 1.12 0.06 -1.67
C ILE A 154 2.22 -0.41 -0.74
N GLY A 155 2.34 -1.71 -0.52
CA GLY A 155 3.58 -2.38 -0.12
C GLY A 155 4.22 -3.07 -1.32
N LEU A 156 5.51 -2.86 -1.56
CA LEU A 156 6.22 -3.42 -2.72
C LEU A 156 7.52 -4.12 -2.29
N ALA A 157 7.61 -5.43 -2.51
CA ALA A 157 8.83 -6.22 -2.34
C ALA A 157 9.79 -6.03 -3.51
N VAL A 158 11.05 -5.66 -3.24
CA VAL A 158 12.06 -5.37 -4.28
C VAL A 158 13.36 -6.16 -4.16
N SER A 159 13.47 -7.09 -3.19
CA SER A 159 14.69 -7.85 -2.92
C SER A 159 15.21 -8.70 -4.10
N CYS A 160 14.35 -9.00 -5.09
CA CYS A 160 14.73 -9.78 -6.26
C CYS A 160 15.48 -8.98 -7.34
N ILE A 161 15.48 -7.64 -7.27
CA ILE A 161 16.17 -6.79 -8.25
C ILE A 161 17.67 -6.79 -8.02
N ARG A 162 18.46 -7.00 -9.08
CA ARG A 162 19.92 -7.07 -8.98
C ARG A 162 20.54 -5.78 -8.45
N ALA A 163 21.56 -5.95 -7.62
CA ALA A 163 22.24 -4.86 -6.94
C ALA A 163 23.22 -4.06 -7.84
N THR A 164 23.77 -2.99 -7.28
CA THR A 164 24.76 -2.13 -7.94
C THR A 164 25.99 -2.92 -8.38
N GLY A 165 26.42 -2.71 -9.62
CA GLY A 165 27.60 -3.35 -10.19
C GLY A 165 27.40 -4.80 -10.61
N SER A 166 26.18 -5.33 -10.61
CA SER A 166 25.87 -6.66 -11.15
C SER A 166 25.75 -6.63 -12.67
N TYR A 167 26.26 -7.68 -13.32
CA TYR A 167 26.36 -7.76 -14.77
C TYR A 167 24.99 -7.87 -15.46
N ILE A 168 24.86 -7.26 -16.64
CA ILE A 168 23.68 -7.32 -17.51
C ILE A 168 24.10 -7.93 -18.85
N ALA A 169 23.75 -9.20 -19.06
CA ALA A 169 24.18 -9.96 -20.23
C ALA A 169 23.72 -9.33 -21.56
N GLY A 170 22.48 -8.86 -21.64
CA GLY A 170 21.90 -8.34 -22.89
C GLY A 170 22.51 -7.03 -23.39
N THR A 171 23.10 -6.22 -22.51
CA THR A 171 23.67 -4.91 -22.86
C THR A 171 25.18 -4.83 -22.62
N ASN A 172 25.79 -5.91 -22.12
CA ASN A 172 27.20 -5.97 -21.72
C ASN A 172 27.60 -4.82 -20.77
N GLY A 173 26.67 -4.43 -19.89
CA GLY A 173 26.84 -3.35 -18.93
C GLY A 173 26.65 -3.83 -17.49
N ASN A 174 26.69 -2.89 -16.55
CA ASN A 174 26.46 -3.16 -15.13
C ASN A 174 25.20 -2.42 -14.64
N SER A 175 24.47 -3.04 -13.71
CA SER A 175 23.32 -2.43 -13.04
C SER A 175 23.76 -1.26 -12.16
N ASN A 176 22.93 -0.23 -12.11
CA ASN A 176 23.08 0.87 -11.17
C ASN A 176 22.36 0.61 -9.82
N GLY A 177 21.82 -0.59 -9.64
CA GLY A 177 21.21 -1.05 -8.39
C GLY A 177 19.84 -0.45 -8.09
N LEU A 178 19.41 -0.57 -6.82
CA LEU A 178 18.08 -0.20 -6.37
C LEU A 178 17.83 1.31 -6.37
N VAL A 179 18.84 2.13 -6.02
CA VAL A 179 18.63 3.57 -5.78
C VAL A 179 18.03 4.30 -6.99
N PRO A 180 18.57 4.18 -8.22
CA PRO A 180 17.98 4.84 -9.39
C PRO A 180 16.58 4.30 -9.74
N MET A 181 16.35 2.99 -9.56
CA MET A 181 15.03 2.40 -9.77
C MET A 181 14.00 3.01 -8.81
N LEU A 182 14.31 3.07 -7.51
CA LEU A 182 13.40 3.62 -6.51
C LEU A 182 13.14 5.11 -6.71
N ARG A 183 14.06 5.87 -7.33
CA ARG A 183 13.76 7.25 -7.74
C ARG A 183 12.70 7.37 -8.82
N VAL A 184 12.61 6.41 -9.74
CA VAL A 184 11.51 6.35 -10.72
C VAL A 184 10.18 6.14 -9.98
N TYR A 185 10.12 5.18 -9.06
CA TYR A 185 8.95 4.94 -8.22
C TYR A 185 8.58 6.17 -7.37
N ASN A 186 9.57 6.86 -6.80
CA ASN A 186 9.36 8.10 -6.06
C ASN A 186 8.67 9.16 -6.93
N ASN A 187 9.18 9.39 -8.14
CA ASN A 187 8.60 10.38 -9.04
C ASN A 187 7.20 9.98 -9.50
N THR A 188 6.92 8.69 -9.69
CA THR A 188 5.57 8.19 -9.97
C THR A 188 4.62 8.42 -8.79
N ALA A 189 5.06 8.18 -7.54
CA ALA A 189 4.26 8.46 -6.34
C ALA A 189 3.90 9.95 -6.22
N ARG A 190 4.83 10.84 -6.59
CA ARG A 190 4.58 12.29 -6.66
C ARG A 190 3.63 12.68 -7.78
N TYR A 191 3.77 12.05 -8.95
CA TYR A 191 3.00 12.40 -10.15
C TYR A 191 1.55 11.94 -10.05
N VAL A 192 1.33 10.71 -9.56
CA VAL A 192 0.01 10.12 -9.42
C VAL A 192 -0.49 10.31 -8.00
N ASP A 193 -1.05 11.49 -7.74
CA ASP A 193 -1.78 11.69 -6.49
C ASP A 193 -3.07 10.85 -6.48
N GLN A 194 -3.42 10.41 -5.29
CA GLN A 194 -4.63 9.66 -5.01
C GLN A 194 -5.86 10.57 -5.13
N GLY A 195 -6.55 10.47 -6.27
CA GLY A 195 -7.93 10.97 -6.42
C GLY A 195 -8.08 12.48 -6.64
N GLY A 196 -7.07 13.18 -7.17
CA GLY A 196 -7.18 14.58 -7.60
C GLY A 196 -6.98 15.57 -6.45
N ASN A 197 -5.82 15.48 -5.82
CA ASN A 197 -5.27 16.23 -4.71
C ASN A 197 -5.86 15.86 -3.34
N LYS A 198 -6.39 14.63 -3.18
CA LYS A 198 -6.90 14.16 -1.89
C LYS A 198 -5.77 13.63 -1.00
N ARG A 199 -4.78 12.90 -1.56
CA ARG A 199 -3.56 12.44 -0.88
C ARG A 199 -2.42 12.18 -1.88
N PRO A 200 -1.14 12.46 -1.56
CA PRO A 200 -0.02 11.99 -2.38
C PRO A 200 0.04 10.45 -2.40
N GLY A 201 0.55 9.86 -3.48
CA GLY A 201 0.76 8.41 -3.56
C GLY A 201 1.74 7.95 -2.48
N ALA A 202 1.45 6.82 -1.82
CA ALA A 202 2.23 6.32 -0.71
C ALA A 202 2.61 4.85 -0.92
N PHE A 203 3.89 4.60 -1.17
CA PHE A 203 4.43 3.26 -1.38
C PHE A 203 5.46 2.96 -0.28
N ALA A 204 5.30 1.83 0.41
CA ALA A 204 6.32 1.25 1.29
C ALA A 204 7.13 0.21 0.52
N ILE A 205 8.43 0.40 0.48
CA ILE A 205 9.37 -0.49 -0.18
C ILE A 205 9.93 -1.46 0.86
N TYR A 206 9.79 -2.76 0.58
CA TYR A 206 10.27 -3.85 1.44
C TYR A 206 11.55 -4.45 0.86
N LEU A 207 12.60 -4.47 1.69
CA LEU A 207 13.90 -5.03 1.34
C LEU A 207 14.40 -5.96 2.45
N GLU A 208 14.99 -7.09 2.06
CA GLU A 208 15.66 -7.99 3.00
C GLU A 208 17.10 -7.52 3.29
N PRO A 209 17.59 -7.60 4.55
CA PRO A 209 18.85 -6.98 4.95
C PRO A 209 20.12 -7.65 4.40
N TRP A 210 20.00 -8.79 3.70
CA TRP A 210 21.13 -9.40 2.98
C TRP A 210 21.41 -8.73 1.64
N HIS A 211 20.51 -7.88 1.13
CA HIS A 211 20.69 -7.25 -0.17
C HIS A 211 21.91 -6.32 -0.18
N LEU A 212 22.71 -6.36 -1.25
CA LEU A 212 23.96 -5.58 -1.33
C LEU A 212 23.77 -4.06 -1.18
N ASP A 213 22.71 -3.51 -1.76
CA ASP A 213 22.38 -2.07 -1.70
C ASP A 213 21.67 -1.66 -0.38
N ILE A 214 21.72 -2.48 0.68
CA ILE A 214 20.97 -2.22 1.93
C ILE A 214 21.38 -0.92 2.64
N PHE A 215 22.67 -0.56 2.63
CA PHE A 215 23.12 0.66 3.30
C PHE A 215 22.60 1.90 2.58
N GLU A 216 22.69 1.90 1.25
CA GLU A 216 22.19 2.97 0.41
C GLU A 216 20.65 3.07 0.48
N PHE A 217 19.96 1.94 0.64
CA PHE A 217 18.52 1.89 0.88
C PHE A 217 18.12 2.60 2.19
N LEU A 218 18.87 2.39 3.28
CA LEU A 218 18.62 3.03 4.58
C LEU A 218 18.78 4.55 4.54
N ASP A 219 19.54 5.08 3.59
CA ASP A 219 19.78 6.52 3.44
C ASP A 219 18.72 7.24 2.59
N LEU A 220 17.84 6.52 1.89
CA LEU A 220 16.94 7.09 0.87
C LEU A 220 15.96 8.15 1.42
N LYS A 221 15.57 8.04 2.70
CA LYS A 221 14.64 8.98 3.37
C LYS A 221 15.36 10.15 4.05
N LYS A 222 16.68 10.06 4.27
CA LYS A 222 17.43 11.08 5.02
C LYS A 222 17.30 12.45 4.34
N ASN A 223 17.20 13.50 5.15
CA ASN A 223 17.08 14.87 4.62
C ASN A 223 18.41 15.35 4.00
N THR A 224 19.53 14.97 4.60
CA THR A 224 20.88 15.29 4.14
C THR A 224 21.31 14.37 2.99
N GLY A 225 22.34 14.77 2.24
CA GLY A 225 22.91 14.00 1.11
C GLY A 225 22.46 14.51 -0.26
N LYS A 226 22.94 13.85 -1.32
CA LYS A 226 22.68 14.28 -2.69
C LYS A 226 21.29 13.85 -3.16
N GLU A 227 20.59 14.71 -3.89
CA GLU A 227 19.23 14.44 -4.37
C GLU A 227 19.12 13.18 -5.25
N GLU A 228 20.18 12.88 -6.02
CA GLU A 228 20.23 11.67 -6.84
C GLU A 228 20.34 10.37 -6.05
N GLN A 229 20.57 10.45 -4.74
CA GLN A 229 20.65 9.33 -3.80
C GLN A 229 19.47 9.33 -2.80
N ARG A 230 18.38 10.05 -3.10
CA ARG A 230 17.22 10.17 -2.20
C ARG A 230 15.91 9.86 -2.92
N ALA A 231 14.97 9.32 -2.15
CA ALA A 231 13.61 8.99 -2.58
C ALA A 231 12.64 9.28 -1.42
N ARG A 232 12.53 10.57 -1.06
CA ARG A 232 11.89 11.00 0.20
C ARG A 232 10.37 10.89 0.22
N ASP A 233 9.72 10.69 -0.93
CA ASP A 233 8.26 10.51 -1.00
C ASP A 233 7.86 9.04 -0.79
N LEU A 234 8.82 8.11 -0.83
CA LEU A 234 8.61 6.71 -0.50
C LEU A 234 8.73 6.44 1.01
N PHE A 235 8.19 5.32 1.46
CA PHE A 235 8.39 4.75 2.79
C PHE A 235 9.28 3.50 2.67
N PHE A 236 10.00 3.17 3.73
CA PHE A 236 10.98 2.09 3.71
C PHE A 236 10.70 1.11 4.84
N ALA A 237 10.83 -0.17 4.56
CA ALA A 237 10.58 -1.27 5.47
C ALA A 237 11.63 -2.38 5.28
N LEU A 238 12.02 -3.00 6.39
CA LEU A 238 12.87 -4.18 6.37
C LEU A 238 12.04 -5.44 6.55
N TRP A 239 12.34 -6.43 5.71
CA TRP A 239 11.80 -7.79 5.81
C TRP A 239 12.90 -8.70 6.37
N ILE A 240 12.90 -8.87 7.69
CA ILE A 240 14.07 -9.31 8.46
C ILE A 240 13.99 -10.82 8.72
N PRO A 241 14.96 -11.63 8.23
CA PRO A 241 15.08 -13.03 8.62
C PRO A 241 15.61 -13.16 10.06
N ASP A 242 15.19 -14.20 10.78
CA ASP A 242 15.62 -14.54 12.13
C ASP A 242 17.17 -14.64 12.19
N LEU A 243 17.80 -15.18 11.13
CA LEU A 243 19.25 -15.29 11.01
C LEU A 243 19.99 -13.96 11.19
N PHE A 244 19.48 -12.87 10.60
CA PHE A 244 20.12 -11.56 10.74
C PHE A 244 20.17 -11.16 12.22
N MET A 245 19.06 -11.32 12.93
CA MET A 245 18.98 -11.01 14.36
C MET A 245 19.92 -11.88 15.20
N LYS A 246 19.99 -13.19 14.92
CA LYS A 246 20.95 -14.12 15.57
C LYS A 246 22.40 -13.66 15.38
N ARG A 247 22.76 -13.20 14.18
CA ARG A 247 24.12 -12.72 13.87
C ARG A 247 24.44 -11.37 14.51
N VAL A 248 23.44 -10.47 14.62
CA VAL A 248 23.58 -9.20 15.35
C VAL A 248 23.86 -9.46 16.83
N GLU A 249 23.09 -10.34 17.45
CA GLU A 249 23.23 -10.71 18.88
C GLU A 249 24.62 -11.28 19.19
N THR A 250 25.13 -12.14 18.30
CA THR A 250 26.43 -12.82 18.49
C THR A 250 27.62 -12.08 17.83
N ASN A 251 27.39 -10.87 17.32
CA ASN A 251 28.39 -10.04 16.62
C ASN A 251 29.16 -10.78 15.50
N GLN A 252 28.43 -11.61 14.75
CA GLN A 252 28.97 -12.37 13.63
C GLN A 252 29.06 -11.51 12.37
N ASP A 253 29.70 -12.08 11.35
CA ASP A 253 29.75 -11.51 10.02
C ASP A 253 28.40 -11.67 9.30
N TRP A 254 28.05 -10.68 8.49
CA TRP A 254 26.86 -10.66 7.65
C TRP A 254 27.27 -10.44 6.20
N SER A 255 26.87 -11.39 5.35
CA SER A 255 27.18 -11.40 3.92
C SER A 255 26.12 -10.69 3.12
N LEU A 256 26.55 -9.73 2.31
CA LEU A 256 25.71 -9.01 1.40
C LEU A 256 25.82 -9.58 -0.01
N MET A 257 24.66 -9.89 -0.59
CA MET A 257 24.51 -10.68 -1.80
C MET A 257 23.70 -9.92 -2.86
N CYS A 258 23.90 -10.27 -4.12
CA CYS A 258 23.03 -9.85 -5.22
C CYS A 258 22.05 -10.99 -5.53
N PRO A 259 20.74 -10.74 -5.67
CA PRO A 259 19.75 -11.79 -5.96
C PRO A 259 20.01 -12.53 -7.29
N ASN A 260 20.54 -11.86 -8.31
CA ASN A 260 20.93 -12.53 -9.56
C ASN A 260 22.10 -13.53 -9.35
N GLU A 261 22.97 -13.26 -8.38
CA GLU A 261 24.06 -14.15 -8.00
C GLU A 261 23.68 -15.13 -6.89
N CYS A 262 22.61 -14.90 -6.15
CA CYS A 262 22.12 -15.71 -5.03
C CYS A 262 20.60 -15.82 -5.09
N PRO A 263 20.05 -16.53 -6.10
CA PRO A 263 18.61 -16.54 -6.36
C PRO A 263 17.82 -17.31 -5.30
N GLY A 264 16.55 -16.94 -5.12
CA GLY A 264 15.60 -17.69 -4.30
C GLY A 264 15.67 -17.41 -2.80
N LEU A 265 16.56 -16.52 -2.33
CA LEU A 265 16.57 -16.09 -0.92
C LEU A 265 15.25 -15.43 -0.48
N ASP A 266 14.58 -14.73 -1.39
CA ASP A 266 13.26 -14.14 -1.17
C ASP A 266 12.10 -15.14 -1.31
N ASP A 267 12.36 -16.34 -1.84
CA ASP A 267 11.37 -17.42 -2.03
C ASP A 267 11.39 -18.47 -0.91
N VAL A 268 12.31 -18.38 0.05
CA VAL A 268 12.40 -19.28 1.20
C VAL A 268 12.45 -18.49 2.51
N TRP A 269 12.09 -19.14 3.63
CA TRP A 269 12.09 -18.56 4.97
C TRP A 269 12.53 -19.58 6.03
N GLY A 270 12.83 -19.12 7.24
CA GLY A 270 13.21 -19.96 8.38
C GLY A 270 14.45 -20.82 8.12
N GLU A 271 14.38 -22.11 8.45
CA GLU A 271 15.53 -23.01 8.31
C GLU A 271 15.98 -23.21 6.85
N GLU A 272 15.05 -23.15 5.89
CA GLU A 272 15.40 -23.27 4.47
C GLU A 272 16.19 -22.06 3.99
N PHE A 273 15.79 -20.85 4.43
CA PHE A 273 16.55 -19.63 4.20
C PHE A 273 17.95 -19.71 4.81
N GLU A 274 18.05 -20.12 6.08
CA GLU A 274 19.35 -20.26 6.77
C GLU A 274 20.30 -21.19 6.01
N LYS A 275 19.82 -22.37 5.62
CA LYS A 275 20.63 -23.35 4.87
C LYS A 275 21.07 -22.81 3.50
N LEU A 276 20.18 -22.13 2.79
CA LEU A 276 20.47 -21.59 1.46
C LEU A 276 21.49 -20.44 1.54
N TYR A 277 21.27 -19.50 2.46
CA TYR A 277 22.15 -18.36 2.68
C TYR A 277 23.57 -18.80 3.06
N GLU A 278 23.71 -19.70 4.04
CA GLU A 278 25.01 -20.25 4.45
C GLU A 278 25.68 -21.11 3.36
N SER A 279 24.89 -21.72 2.48
CA SER A 279 25.42 -22.41 1.29
C SER A 279 26.08 -21.42 0.33
N TYR A 280 25.46 -20.26 0.07
CA TYR A 280 26.04 -19.22 -0.76
C TYR A 280 27.29 -18.58 -0.15
N GLU A 281 27.33 -18.41 1.16
CA GLU A 281 28.54 -17.99 1.87
C GLU A 281 29.70 -18.97 1.65
N ARG A 282 29.47 -20.28 1.81
CA ARG A 282 30.49 -21.33 1.58
C ARG A 282 30.95 -21.42 0.13
N GLN A 283 30.07 -21.11 -0.82
CA GLN A 283 30.41 -21.06 -2.25
C GLN A 283 31.17 -19.78 -2.64
N GLY A 284 31.35 -18.82 -1.72
CA GLY A 284 31.98 -17.54 -2.02
C GLY A 284 31.12 -16.63 -2.90
N ARG A 285 29.81 -16.85 -2.98
CA ARG A 285 28.87 -16.04 -3.76
C ARG A 285 28.46 -14.77 -2.99
N VAL A 286 29.45 -14.08 -2.43
CA VAL A 286 29.27 -12.92 -1.56
C VAL A 286 30.00 -11.73 -2.16
N ARG A 287 29.31 -10.59 -2.25
CA ARG A 287 29.86 -9.37 -2.85
C ARG A 287 30.55 -8.48 -1.80
N ARG A 288 30.03 -8.46 -0.57
CA ARG A 288 30.60 -7.69 0.55
C ARG A 288 30.28 -8.40 1.86
N VAL A 289 31.25 -8.52 2.76
CA VAL A 289 31.03 -8.98 4.14
C VAL A 289 31.16 -7.78 5.07
N VAL A 290 30.22 -7.63 5.99
CA VAL A 290 30.23 -6.60 7.05
C VAL A 290 30.02 -7.25 8.41
N LYS A 291 30.28 -6.52 9.51
CA LYS A 291 29.78 -6.97 10.81
C LYS A 291 28.28 -6.81 10.87
N ALA A 292 27.55 -7.79 11.39
CA ALA A 292 26.09 -7.70 11.53
C ALA A 292 25.70 -6.46 12.36
N GLN A 293 26.46 -6.17 13.44
CA GLN A 293 26.24 -4.97 14.26
C GLN A 293 26.52 -3.66 13.53
N GLN A 294 27.37 -3.64 12.49
CA GLN A 294 27.57 -2.46 11.66
C GLN A 294 26.31 -2.13 10.86
N LEU A 295 25.67 -3.14 10.25
CA LEU A 295 24.40 -2.93 9.57
C LEU A 295 23.29 -2.57 10.57
N TRP A 296 23.26 -3.22 11.74
CA TRP A 296 22.32 -2.88 12.81
C TRP A 296 22.43 -1.43 13.27
N TYR A 297 23.65 -0.92 13.43
CA TYR A 297 23.89 0.49 13.77
C TYR A 297 23.33 1.43 12.70
N ALA A 298 23.55 1.14 11.41
CA ALA A 298 23.00 1.94 10.32
C ALA A 298 21.46 1.93 10.28
N ILE A 299 20.82 0.81 10.65
CA ILE A 299 19.36 0.72 10.78
C ILE A 299 18.87 1.65 11.90
N ILE A 300 19.50 1.59 13.08
CA ILE A 300 19.14 2.45 14.23
C ILE A 300 19.38 3.93 13.91
N GLU A 301 20.47 4.26 13.24
CA GLU A 301 20.77 5.63 12.82
C GLU A 301 19.67 6.17 11.88
N SER A 302 19.30 5.40 10.85
CA SER A 302 18.21 5.77 9.94
C SER A 302 16.87 5.96 10.67
N GLN A 303 16.55 5.08 11.61
CA GLN A 303 15.35 5.19 12.45
C GLN A 303 15.39 6.44 13.34
N THR A 304 16.56 6.76 13.89
CA THR A 304 16.75 7.95 14.72
C THR A 304 16.54 9.23 13.91
N GLU A 305 17.04 9.27 12.67
CA GLU A 305 16.92 10.45 11.81
C GLU A 305 15.52 10.60 11.17
N THR A 306 14.87 9.49 10.83
CA THR A 306 13.70 9.51 9.92
C THR A 306 12.45 8.82 10.47
N GLY A 307 12.56 8.09 11.58
CA GLY A 307 11.51 7.21 12.10
C GLY A 307 11.30 5.92 11.28
N THR A 308 12.13 5.69 10.25
CA THR A 308 12.07 4.53 9.34
C THR A 308 13.47 3.94 9.16
N PRO A 309 13.64 2.68 8.72
CA PRO A 309 12.64 1.78 8.15
C PRO A 309 11.71 1.15 9.19
N TYR A 310 10.53 0.73 8.72
CA TYR A 310 9.67 -0.19 9.47
C TYR A 310 10.37 -1.54 9.68
N MET A 311 10.01 -2.24 10.75
CA MET A 311 10.65 -3.49 11.16
C MET A 311 9.64 -4.62 11.12
N LEU A 312 9.82 -5.58 10.20
CA LEU A 312 8.98 -6.77 10.12
C LEU A 312 9.84 -8.02 10.07
N TYR A 313 9.44 -9.04 10.82
CA TYR A 313 10.19 -10.29 10.96
C TYR A 313 9.64 -11.34 10.00
N LYS A 314 10.32 -11.51 8.85
CA LYS A 314 9.95 -12.39 7.73
C LYS A 314 9.53 -13.78 8.19
N ASP A 315 10.36 -14.40 9.03
CA ASP A 315 10.15 -15.79 9.44
C ASP A 315 8.97 -15.93 10.39
N SER A 316 8.78 -14.95 11.30
CA SER A 316 7.61 -14.91 12.17
C SER A 316 6.31 -14.69 11.38
N CYS A 317 6.34 -13.83 10.36
CA CYS A 317 5.22 -13.57 9.46
C CYS A 317 4.84 -14.83 8.68
N ASN A 318 5.82 -15.48 8.04
CA ASN A 318 5.58 -16.68 7.24
C ASN A 318 5.12 -17.87 8.11
N ARG A 319 5.81 -18.16 9.21
CA ARG A 319 5.53 -19.31 10.10
C ARG A 319 4.11 -19.32 10.66
N LYS A 320 3.56 -18.13 10.92
CA LYS A 320 2.26 -17.97 11.58
C LYS A 320 1.14 -17.56 10.62
N SER A 321 1.43 -17.46 9.32
CA SER A 321 0.40 -17.14 8.34
C SER A 321 -0.43 -18.38 8.00
N ASN A 322 -1.75 -18.20 7.92
CA ASN A 322 -2.65 -19.20 7.36
C ASN A 322 -2.47 -19.36 5.84
N GLN A 323 -1.79 -18.41 5.18
CA GLN A 323 -1.48 -18.43 3.75
C GLN A 323 -0.11 -19.06 3.43
N GLN A 324 0.62 -19.61 4.42
CA GLN A 324 1.93 -20.22 4.18
C GLN A 324 1.88 -21.37 3.14
N ASN A 325 0.71 -21.96 2.93
CA ASN A 325 0.46 -22.98 1.91
C ASN A 325 0.53 -22.44 0.46
N LEU A 326 0.47 -21.12 0.25
CA LEU A 326 0.54 -20.49 -1.06
C LEU A 326 1.99 -20.26 -1.52
N GLY A 327 2.92 -20.17 -0.57
CA GLY A 327 4.34 -19.89 -0.79
C GLY A 327 4.88 -18.87 0.21
N THR A 328 6.12 -18.43 -0.01
CA THR A 328 6.77 -17.45 0.84
C THR A 328 6.18 -16.06 0.65
N ILE A 329 5.72 -15.46 1.74
CA ILE A 329 5.27 -14.07 1.81
C ILE A 329 6.50 -13.16 1.82
N LYS A 330 6.53 -12.22 0.87
CA LYS A 330 7.70 -11.39 0.57
C LYS A 330 7.67 -9.97 1.17
N CYS A 331 6.50 -9.51 1.61
CA CYS A 331 6.34 -8.19 2.21
C CYS A 331 5.05 -8.08 3.03
N SER A 332 4.87 -6.93 3.66
CA SER A 332 3.60 -6.45 4.19
C SER A 332 3.12 -5.26 3.37
N ASN A 333 1.97 -4.67 3.71
CA ASN A 333 1.44 -3.46 3.09
C ASN A 333 2.12 -2.15 3.56
N LEU A 334 1.60 -1.00 3.12
CA LEU A 334 2.04 0.35 3.51
C LEU A 334 2.11 0.59 5.03
N CYS A 335 1.19 0.01 5.80
CA CYS A 335 0.99 0.31 7.22
C CYS A 335 1.41 -0.83 8.17
N THR A 336 2.03 -1.89 7.64
CA THR A 336 2.66 -3.02 8.36
C THR A 336 1.71 -4.02 9.04
N GLU A 337 0.40 -3.92 8.84
CA GLU A 337 -0.62 -4.77 9.47
C GLU A 337 -1.10 -5.93 8.59
N ILE A 338 -0.95 -5.84 7.26
CA ILE A 338 -1.39 -6.88 6.33
C ILE A 338 -0.21 -7.71 5.85
N VAL A 339 -0.25 -9.02 6.13
CA VAL A 339 0.77 -10.00 5.74
C VAL A 339 0.09 -11.04 4.85
N GLU A 340 0.11 -10.78 3.55
CA GLU A 340 -0.54 -11.62 2.54
C GLU A 340 0.45 -12.03 1.44
N TYR A 341 0.21 -13.21 0.87
CA TYR A 341 0.99 -13.73 -0.24
C TYR A 341 0.85 -12.85 -1.48
N THR A 342 1.95 -12.70 -2.22
CA THR A 342 2.00 -11.97 -3.49
C THR A 342 2.84 -12.75 -4.48
N SER A 343 2.51 -12.62 -5.77
CA SER A 343 3.27 -13.25 -6.85
C SER A 343 3.28 -12.36 -8.08
N LYS A 344 4.00 -12.76 -9.13
CA LYS A 344 4.00 -12.05 -10.42
C LYS A 344 2.59 -11.87 -11.00
N ASP A 345 1.65 -12.73 -10.64
CA ASP A 345 0.29 -12.79 -11.17
C ASP A 345 -0.78 -12.33 -10.15
N GLU A 346 -0.41 -12.13 -8.88
CA GLU A 346 -1.33 -11.83 -7.77
C GLU A 346 -0.92 -10.55 -7.02
N VAL A 347 -1.88 -9.64 -6.85
CA VAL A 347 -1.76 -8.29 -6.25
C VAL A 347 -2.74 -8.13 -5.08
#